data_AF-A0A1H9Q9Q8-F1
#
_entry.id   AF-A0A1H9Q9Q8-F1
#
_cell.length_a   1.000
_cell.length_b   1.000
_cell.length_c   1.000
_cell.angle_alpha   90.00
_cell.angle_beta   90.00
_cell.angle_gamma   90.00
#
_symmetry.space_group_name_H-M   'P 1'
#
loop_
_entity.id
_entity.type
_entity.pdbx_description
1 polymer ?
#
loop_
_entity_poly.entity_id
_entity_poly.type
_entity_poly.pdbx_seq_one_letter_code
_entity_poly.pdbx_strand_id
1 'polypeptide(L)'
;MLIYLIPSIFPVLTRRYHDSSRVNFPHAVERAQLVTILTLGETVIAIISTYPLTESLYQGALLFAGMSFMFISYMTQTFLAIDHHRQVAGSLLFYAHIPIFIGINIFTVGIEFLADSHHANLGFTLLLLGFLSFYAGVVTTTHYNQSIYQLHLKTYLKIGLLLRIGAFIMFLVRHHVLLLSLVLCTTTWTYNYYYLTVRRRKREYHNIPHPDPRKNLRDFS
;
A
#
# COMPACT_ATOMS: atom_id res chain seq x y z
N MET A 1 -23.40 5.54 -12.44
CA MET A 1 -21.98 5.53 -12.06
C MET A 1 -21.73 6.06 -10.63
N LEU A 2 -22.34 7.19 -10.23
CA LEU A 2 -22.21 7.74 -8.85
C LEU A 2 -22.80 6.84 -7.73
N ILE A 3 -23.75 5.96 -8.07
CA ILE A 3 -24.46 5.09 -7.12
C ILE A 3 -23.54 4.03 -6.49
N TYR A 4 -22.47 3.61 -7.18
CA TYR A 4 -21.48 2.66 -6.64
C TYR A 4 -20.53 3.28 -5.61
N LEU A 5 -20.45 4.61 -5.53
CA LEU A 5 -19.69 5.31 -4.52
C LEU A 5 -20.47 5.45 -3.21
N ILE A 6 -21.79 5.19 -3.21
CA ILE A 6 -22.65 5.35 -2.04
C ILE A 6 -22.18 4.47 -0.87
N PRO A 7 -21.86 3.17 -1.03
CA PRO A 7 -21.32 2.36 0.06
C PRO A 7 -19.95 2.84 0.58
N SER A 8 -19.13 3.46 -0.27
CA SER A 8 -17.82 4.02 0.12
C SER A 8 -17.93 5.39 0.83
N ILE A 9 -18.95 6.18 0.52
CA ILE A 9 -19.19 7.52 1.09
C ILE A 9 -20.09 7.44 2.34
N PHE A 10 -20.92 6.41 2.45
CA PHE A 10 -21.84 6.17 3.59
C PHE A 10 -21.15 6.19 4.97
N PRO A 11 -20.00 5.50 5.20
CA PRO A 11 -19.29 5.58 6.48
C PRO A 11 -18.61 6.94 6.72
N VAL A 12 -18.39 7.75 5.69
CA VAL A 12 -17.80 9.11 5.80
C VAL A 12 -18.85 10.14 6.23
N LEU A 13 -20.09 10.02 5.72
CA LEU A 13 -21.19 10.94 6.03
C LEU A 13 -21.80 10.68 7.41
N THR A 14 -21.86 9.42 7.84
CA THR A 14 -22.38 8.99 9.16
C THR A 14 -21.43 9.28 10.33
N ARG A 15 -20.21 9.76 10.05
CA ARG A 15 -19.22 10.15 11.07
C ARG A 15 -19.69 11.29 11.99
N ARG A 16 -20.64 12.14 11.55
CA ARG A 16 -21.22 13.17 12.43
C ARG A 16 -22.10 12.61 13.55
N TYR A 17 -22.40 11.31 13.55
CA TYR A 17 -23.30 10.67 14.51
C TYR A 17 -22.62 9.59 15.38
N HIS A 18 -21.32 9.35 15.22
CA HIS A 18 -20.60 8.37 16.02
C HIS A 18 -19.58 9.05 16.93
N ASP A 19 -19.98 9.10 18.20
CA ASP A 19 -19.18 9.45 19.36
C ASP A 19 -17.78 8.87 19.24
N SER A 20 -16.78 9.75 19.21
CA SER A 20 -15.36 9.44 19.06
C SER A 20 -14.76 8.58 20.18
N SER A 21 -15.57 8.13 21.14
CA SER A 21 -15.19 7.33 22.31
C SER A 21 -15.42 5.81 22.17
N ARG A 22 -16.00 5.31 21.06
CA ARG A 22 -16.46 3.90 20.96
C ARG A 22 -15.84 3.01 19.87
N VAL A 23 -14.86 3.48 19.10
CA VAL A 23 -14.22 2.65 18.08
C VAL A 23 -12.96 1.98 18.64
N ASN A 24 -13.00 0.66 18.82
CA ASN A 24 -11.82 -0.14 19.14
C ASN A 24 -10.80 -0.01 18.00
N PHE A 25 -9.69 0.69 18.26
CA PHE A 25 -8.68 1.04 17.27
C PHE A 25 -8.04 -0.21 16.61
N PRO A 26 -7.56 -1.22 17.36
CA PRO A 26 -7.14 -2.51 16.80
C PRO A 26 -8.17 -3.13 15.86
N HIS A 27 -9.45 -3.15 16.25
CA HIS A 27 -10.51 -3.72 15.42
C HIS A 27 -10.77 -2.95 14.12
N ALA A 28 -10.62 -1.62 14.16
CA ALA A 28 -10.73 -0.78 12.97
C ALA A 28 -9.57 -1.02 11.99
N VAL A 29 -8.34 -1.23 12.51
CA VAL A 29 -7.16 -1.59 11.71
C VAL A 29 -7.39 -2.94 11.03
N GLU A 30 -7.84 -3.95 11.78
CA GLU A 30 -8.11 -5.29 11.24
C GLU A 30 -9.14 -5.24 10.10
N ARG A 31 -10.26 -4.53 10.29
CA ARG A 31 -11.28 -4.36 9.23
C ARG A 31 -10.72 -3.67 7.99
N ALA A 32 -9.93 -2.62 8.16
CA ALA A 32 -9.32 -1.91 7.03
C ALA A 32 -8.30 -2.79 6.29
N GLN A 33 -7.55 -3.63 7.00
CA GLN A 33 -6.65 -4.63 6.42
C GLN A 33 -7.41 -5.67 5.62
N LEU A 34 -8.50 -6.23 6.15
CA LEU A 34 -9.33 -7.20 5.44
C LEU A 34 -9.89 -6.64 4.13
N VAL A 35 -10.40 -5.41 4.15
CA VAL A 35 -10.88 -4.73 2.93
C VAL A 35 -9.73 -4.53 1.94
N THR A 36 -8.54 -4.12 2.41
CA THR A 36 -7.36 -3.94 1.55
C THR A 36 -6.94 -5.26 0.88
N ILE A 37 -6.95 -6.37 1.63
CA ILE A 37 -6.64 -7.72 1.13
C ILE A 37 -7.65 -8.13 0.05
N LEU A 38 -8.94 -7.86 0.26
CA LEU A 38 -9.98 -8.17 -0.72
C LEU A 38 -9.77 -7.39 -2.02
N THR A 39 -9.54 -6.08 -1.95
CA THR A 39 -9.30 -5.24 -3.14
C THR A 39 -8.00 -5.63 -3.87
N LEU A 40 -6.97 -6.08 -3.15
CA LEU A 40 -5.78 -6.65 -3.78
C LEU A 40 -6.08 -8.00 -4.44
N GLY A 41 -6.95 -8.82 -3.85
CA GLY A 41 -7.45 -10.04 -4.47
C GLY A 41 -8.13 -9.78 -5.82
N GLU A 42 -8.93 -8.71 -5.93
CA GLU A 42 -9.49 -8.27 -7.21
C GLU A 42 -8.40 -7.89 -8.21
N THR A 43 -7.36 -7.21 -7.75
CA THR A 43 -6.19 -6.85 -8.58
C THR A 43 -5.47 -8.10 -9.09
N VAL A 44 -5.34 -9.15 -8.27
CA VAL A 44 -4.75 -10.44 -8.70
C VAL A 44 -5.57 -11.06 -9.83
N ILE A 45 -6.89 -11.10 -9.67
CA ILE A 45 -7.79 -11.66 -10.69
C ILE A 45 -7.67 -10.86 -11.99
N ALA A 46 -7.65 -9.53 -11.91
CA ALA A 46 -7.45 -8.66 -13.07
C ALA A 46 -6.10 -8.93 -13.77
N ILE A 47 -5.00 -9.03 -13.02
CA ILE A 47 -3.67 -9.34 -13.60
C ILE A 47 -3.70 -10.67 -14.36
N ILE A 48 -4.27 -11.73 -13.75
CA ILE A 48 -4.32 -13.06 -14.36
C ILE A 48 -5.23 -13.08 -15.60
N SER A 49 -6.33 -12.33 -15.56
CA SER A 49 -7.27 -12.21 -16.68
C SER A 49 -6.67 -11.42 -17.85
N THR A 50 -5.99 -10.31 -17.56
CA THR A 50 -5.42 -9.40 -18.56
C THR A 50 -4.09 -9.91 -19.13
N TYR A 51 -3.26 -10.55 -18.31
CA TYR A 51 -1.97 -11.11 -18.70
C TYR A 51 -1.90 -12.60 -18.33
N PRO A 52 -2.54 -13.48 -19.13
CA PRO A 52 -2.57 -14.91 -18.86
C PRO A 52 -1.17 -15.50 -18.86
N LEU A 53 -0.90 -16.41 -17.92
CA LEU A 53 0.39 -17.09 -17.80
C LEU A 53 0.75 -17.93 -19.04
N THR A 54 -0.24 -18.31 -19.85
CA THR A 54 -0.06 -19.08 -21.08
C THR A 54 0.52 -18.25 -22.23
N GLU A 55 0.17 -16.96 -22.31
CA GLU A 55 0.55 -16.08 -23.43
C GLU A 55 1.61 -15.04 -23.03
N SER A 56 1.56 -14.56 -21.79
CA SER A 56 2.34 -13.42 -21.32
C SER A 56 2.97 -13.67 -19.95
N LEU A 57 3.50 -14.89 -19.76
CA LEU A 57 4.08 -15.39 -18.50
C LEU A 57 4.94 -14.34 -17.77
N TYR A 58 5.91 -13.76 -18.47
CA TYR A 58 6.85 -12.82 -17.86
C TYR A 58 6.20 -11.51 -17.43
N GLN A 59 5.25 -10.99 -18.21
CA GLN A 59 4.54 -9.73 -17.92
C GLN A 59 3.61 -9.91 -16.72
N GLY A 60 2.75 -10.93 -16.77
CA GLY A 60 1.83 -11.26 -15.69
C GLY A 60 2.57 -11.60 -14.39
N ALA A 61 3.63 -12.40 -14.44
CA ALA A 61 4.41 -12.75 -13.25
C ALA A 61 5.10 -11.53 -12.62
N LEU A 62 5.68 -10.64 -13.43
CA LEU A 62 6.32 -9.42 -12.91
C LEU A 62 5.29 -8.41 -12.37
N LEU A 63 4.14 -8.22 -13.03
CA LEU A 63 3.08 -7.36 -12.51
C LEU A 63 2.54 -7.90 -11.17
N PHE A 64 2.32 -9.21 -11.09
CA PHE A 64 1.91 -9.88 -9.86
C PHE A 64 2.97 -9.71 -8.75
N ALA A 65 4.25 -9.90 -9.06
CA ALA A 65 5.34 -9.70 -8.10
C ALA A 65 5.42 -8.24 -7.62
N GLY A 66 5.29 -7.27 -8.52
CA GLY A 66 5.29 -5.84 -8.19
C GLY A 66 4.14 -5.47 -7.26
N MET A 67 2.92 -5.95 -7.57
CA MET A 67 1.75 -5.80 -6.73
C MET A 67 1.94 -6.49 -5.35
N SER A 68 2.53 -7.70 -5.33
CA SER A 68 2.82 -8.41 -4.08
C SER A 68 3.79 -7.63 -3.18
N PHE A 69 4.80 -6.97 -3.75
CA PHE A 69 5.70 -6.10 -2.98
C PHE A 69 5.00 -4.82 -2.48
N MET A 70 4.03 -4.28 -3.21
CA MET A 70 3.16 -3.22 -2.70
C MET A 70 2.37 -3.71 -1.48
N PHE A 71 1.78 -4.91 -1.56
CA PHE A 71 1.09 -5.52 -0.43
C PHE A 71 2.01 -5.73 0.79
N ILE A 72 3.23 -6.22 0.59
CA ILE A 72 4.22 -6.36 1.67
C ILE A 72 4.55 -5.00 2.30
N SER A 73 4.65 -3.94 1.47
CA SER A 73 4.88 -2.57 1.95
C SER A 73 3.73 -2.13 2.88
N TYR A 74 2.49 -2.39 2.45
CA TYR A 74 1.29 -2.09 3.23
C TYR A 74 1.26 -2.87 4.55
N MET A 75 1.44 -4.19 4.52
CA MET A 75 1.43 -5.03 5.73
C MET A 75 2.54 -4.64 6.70
N THR A 76 3.74 -4.35 6.20
CA THR A 76 4.86 -3.92 7.04
C THR A 76 4.56 -2.58 7.74
N GLN A 77 3.79 -1.71 7.10
CA GLN A 77 3.37 -0.45 7.68
C GLN A 77 2.24 -0.64 8.69
N THR A 78 1.15 -1.31 8.29
CA THR A 78 -0.08 -1.36 9.10
C THR A 78 -0.04 -2.38 10.21
N PHE A 79 0.57 -3.54 9.98
CA PHE A 79 0.62 -4.63 10.97
C PHE A 79 1.80 -4.48 11.94
N LEU A 80 2.98 -4.05 11.44
CA LEU A 80 4.22 -4.09 12.22
C LEU A 80 4.68 -2.75 12.80
N ALA A 81 4.12 -1.62 12.34
CA ALA A 81 4.59 -0.29 12.73
C ALA A 81 3.55 0.54 13.49
N ILE A 82 2.25 0.32 13.26
CA ILE A 82 1.17 1.04 13.94
C ILE A 82 1.12 0.68 15.43
N ASP A 83 1.00 1.71 16.26
CA ASP A 83 0.77 1.56 17.70
C ASP A 83 -0.69 1.16 17.96
N HIS A 84 -0.91 -0.12 18.26
CA HIS A 84 -2.25 -0.65 18.52
C HIS A 84 -2.81 -0.25 19.90
N HIS A 85 -1.96 0.31 20.79
CA HIS A 85 -2.34 0.72 22.15
C HIS A 85 -2.76 2.19 22.26
N ARG A 86 -2.63 2.98 21.19
CA ARG A 86 -2.98 4.40 21.21
C ARG A 86 -4.49 4.59 21.06
N GLN A 87 -5.14 5.19 22.06
CA GLN A 87 -6.53 5.68 21.97
C GLN A 87 -6.63 6.96 21.13
N VAL A 88 -6.21 6.87 19.86
CA VAL A 88 -6.36 7.97 18.91
C VAL A 88 -7.60 7.69 18.07
N ALA A 89 -8.38 8.74 17.78
CA ALA A 89 -9.63 8.65 17.04
C ALA A 89 -9.47 7.81 15.75
N GLY A 90 -10.03 6.59 15.75
CA GLY A 90 -9.95 5.62 14.63
C GLY A 90 -10.43 6.19 13.30
N SER A 91 -11.14 7.31 13.34
CA SER A 91 -11.48 8.10 12.19
C SER A 91 -10.32 8.50 11.27
N LEU A 92 -9.19 9.02 11.76
CA LEU A 92 -8.08 9.45 10.88
C LEU A 92 -7.37 8.23 10.21
N LEU A 93 -7.52 7.02 10.77
CA LEU A 93 -7.02 5.77 10.19
C LEU A 93 -7.80 5.44 8.90
N PHE A 94 -9.12 5.61 8.93
CA PHE A 94 -9.95 5.47 7.74
C PHE A 94 -9.57 6.50 6.66
N TYR A 95 -9.27 7.76 7.03
CA TYR A 95 -8.81 8.77 6.06
C TYR A 95 -7.49 8.38 5.39
N ALA A 96 -6.57 7.74 6.12
CA ALA A 96 -5.31 7.27 5.53
C ALA A 96 -5.48 6.04 4.63
N HIS A 97 -6.54 5.24 4.83
CA HIS A 97 -6.84 4.06 4.00
C HIS A 97 -7.64 4.38 2.73
N ILE A 98 -8.43 5.46 2.70
CA ILE A 98 -9.12 5.92 1.49
C ILE A 98 -8.18 6.05 0.27
N PRO A 99 -7.05 6.77 0.33
CA PRO A 99 -6.13 6.88 -0.81
C PRO A 99 -5.46 5.55 -1.17
N ILE A 100 -5.35 4.60 -0.23
CA ILE A 100 -4.85 3.25 -0.49
C ILE A 100 -5.87 2.48 -1.34
N PHE A 101 -7.14 2.47 -0.94
CA PHE A 101 -8.20 1.80 -1.70
C PHE A 101 -8.37 2.37 -3.10
N ILE A 102 -8.42 3.70 -3.21
CA ILE A 102 -8.49 4.39 -4.50
C ILE A 102 -7.25 4.06 -5.34
N GLY A 103 -6.06 4.07 -4.71
CA GLY A 103 -4.81 3.74 -5.38
C GLY A 103 -4.78 2.34 -5.97
N ILE A 104 -5.24 1.34 -5.21
CA ILE A 104 -5.31 -0.06 -5.67
C ILE A 104 -6.31 -0.18 -6.84
N ASN A 105 -7.51 0.38 -6.71
CA ASN A 105 -8.52 0.30 -7.78
C ASN A 105 -8.05 0.97 -9.07
N ILE A 106 -7.47 2.18 -8.97
CA ILE A 106 -6.91 2.88 -10.14
C ILE A 106 -5.75 2.09 -10.75
N PHE A 107 -4.90 1.47 -9.92
CA PHE A 107 -3.82 0.60 -10.39
C PHE A 107 -4.35 -0.62 -11.15
N THR A 108 -5.42 -1.26 -10.66
CA THR A 108 -6.10 -2.38 -11.33
C THR A 108 -6.59 -1.99 -12.72
N VAL A 109 -7.37 -0.92 -12.82
CA VAL A 109 -7.87 -0.41 -14.12
C VAL A 109 -6.71 -0.02 -15.03
N GLY A 110 -5.64 0.55 -14.46
CA GLY A 110 -4.42 0.88 -15.20
C GLY A 110 -3.77 -0.34 -15.86
N ILE A 111 -3.73 -1.49 -15.18
CA ILE A 111 -3.21 -2.75 -15.73
C ILE A 111 -4.08 -3.26 -16.89
N GLU A 112 -5.40 -3.26 -16.70
CA GLU A 112 -6.36 -3.68 -17.73
C GLU A 112 -6.20 -2.85 -19.02
N PHE A 113 -6.08 -1.53 -18.87
CA PHE A 113 -5.94 -0.61 -20.01
C PHE A 113 -4.55 -0.62 -20.62
N LEU A 114 -3.54 -1.08 -19.90
CA LEU A 114 -2.17 -1.20 -20.42
C LEU A 114 -2.06 -2.32 -21.45
N ALA A 115 -2.90 -3.35 -21.38
CA ALA A 115 -2.93 -4.44 -22.34
C ALA A 115 -3.56 -4.04 -23.68
N ASP A 116 -4.48 -3.07 -23.68
CA ASP A 116 -5.05 -2.53 -24.90
C ASP A 116 -4.12 -1.47 -25.51
N SER A 117 -3.56 -1.78 -26.68
CA SER A 117 -2.68 -0.88 -27.43
C SER A 117 -3.28 0.50 -27.72
N HIS A 118 -4.60 0.62 -27.85
CA HIS A 118 -5.26 1.91 -28.10
C HIS A 118 -5.30 2.80 -26.85
N HIS A 119 -5.39 2.18 -25.67
CA HIS A 119 -5.56 2.86 -24.39
C HIS A 119 -4.29 2.82 -23.52
N ALA A 120 -3.17 2.29 -24.02
CA ALA A 120 -1.94 2.07 -23.27
C ALA A 120 -1.39 3.33 -22.56
N ASN A 121 -1.50 4.51 -23.17
CA ASN A 121 -1.05 5.77 -22.53
C ASN A 121 -1.95 6.17 -21.35
N LEU A 122 -3.26 5.91 -21.45
CA LEU A 122 -4.21 6.11 -20.36
C LEU A 122 -3.97 5.07 -19.27
N GLY A 123 -3.77 3.80 -19.64
CA GLY A 123 -3.39 2.71 -18.73
C GLY A 123 -2.14 3.03 -17.93
N PHE A 124 -1.09 3.52 -18.58
CA PHE A 124 0.13 3.99 -17.90
C PHE A 124 -0.15 5.13 -16.91
N THR A 125 -0.95 6.13 -17.32
CA THR A 125 -1.29 7.27 -16.47
C THR A 125 -2.05 6.82 -15.21
N LEU A 126 -3.03 5.92 -15.37
CA LEU A 126 -3.76 5.32 -14.26
C LEU A 126 -2.83 4.48 -13.39
N LEU A 127 -2.00 3.60 -13.97
CA LEU A 127 -1.05 2.78 -13.21
C LEU A 127 -0.12 3.64 -12.35
N LEU A 128 0.43 4.73 -12.91
CA LEU A 128 1.29 5.66 -12.18
C LEU A 128 0.52 6.40 -11.08
N LEU A 129 -0.70 6.86 -11.37
CA LEU A 129 -1.55 7.54 -10.38
C LEU A 129 -1.93 6.60 -9.23
N GLY A 130 -2.27 5.35 -9.54
CA GLY A 130 -2.57 4.31 -8.57
C GLY A 130 -1.38 4.00 -7.67
N PHE A 131 -0.20 3.82 -8.27
CA PHE A 131 1.06 3.64 -7.56
C PHE A 131 1.36 4.80 -6.60
N LEU A 132 1.28 6.05 -7.08
CA LEU A 132 1.56 7.23 -6.26
C LEU A 132 0.52 7.40 -5.14
N SER A 133 -0.77 7.20 -5.43
CA SER A 133 -1.85 7.27 -4.44
C SER A 133 -1.69 6.22 -3.34
N PHE A 134 -1.34 4.98 -3.72
CA PHE A 134 -1.06 3.90 -2.79
C PHE A 134 0.07 4.26 -1.82
N TYR A 135 1.22 4.67 -2.35
CA TYR A 135 2.36 5.03 -1.51
C TYR A 135 2.13 6.32 -0.71
N ALA A 136 1.37 7.29 -1.22
CA ALA A 136 0.95 8.45 -0.44
C ALA A 136 0.09 8.04 0.76
N GLY A 137 -0.83 7.08 0.58
CA GLY A 137 -1.63 6.50 1.66
C GLY A 137 -0.77 5.76 2.68
N VAL A 138 0.13 4.88 2.24
CA VAL A 138 1.08 4.14 3.10
C VAL A 138 2.00 5.09 3.87
N VAL A 139 2.45 6.18 3.25
CA VAL A 139 3.26 7.18 3.95
C VAL A 139 2.42 7.96 4.97
N THR A 140 1.17 8.29 4.64
CA THR A 140 0.24 8.97 5.56
C THR A 140 -0.05 8.12 6.80
N THR A 141 -0.13 6.79 6.67
CA THR A 141 -0.30 5.91 7.83
C THR A 141 0.92 5.91 8.77
N THR A 142 2.08 6.42 8.35
CA THR A 142 3.26 6.60 9.24
C THR A 142 2.98 7.53 10.42
N HIS A 143 2.00 8.44 10.32
CA HIS A 143 1.57 9.26 11.46
C HIS A 143 1.12 8.40 12.66
N TYR A 144 0.69 7.15 12.40
CA TYR A 144 0.26 6.17 13.41
C TYR A 144 1.37 5.26 13.93
N ASN A 145 2.60 5.41 13.44
CA ASN A 145 3.69 4.57 13.90
C ASN A 145 3.97 4.85 15.37
N GLN A 146 4.30 3.81 16.14
CA GLN A 146 4.79 3.94 17.52
C GLN A 146 5.89 5.01 17.58
N SER A 147 6.00 5.72 18.71
CA SER A 147 6.99 6.81 18.89
C SER A 147 8.41 6.39 18.50
N ILE A 148 8.74 5.13 18.73
CA ILE A 148 10.02 4.48 18.37
C ILE A 148 10.21 4.39 16.84
N TYR A 149 9.15 4.13 16.09
CA TYR A 149 9.18 3.97 14.63
C TYR A 149 8.87 5.24 13.84
N GLN A 150 8.52 6.37 14.49
CA GLN A 150 8.25 7.65 13.81
C GLN A 150 9.40 8.08 12.89
N LEU A 151 9.14 8.14 11.59
CA LEU A 151 10.17 8.43 10.60
C LEU A 151 10.66 9.87 10.76
N HIS A 152 11.98 10.04 10.85
CA HIS A 152 12.59 11.37 10.81
C HIS A 152 12.39 11.99 9.43
N LEU A 153 12.33 13.32 9.32
CA LEU A 153 12.13 14.04 8.05
C LEU A 153 13.12 13.60 6.96
N LYS A 154 14.37 13.32 7.34
CA LYS A 154 15.41 12.77 6.44
C LYS A 154 15.01 11.44 5.80
N THR A 155 14.33 10.56 6.53
CA THR A 155 13.85 9.27 6.00
C THR A 155 12.66 9.47 5.07
N TYR A 156 11.75 10.38 5.41
CA TYR A 156 10.64 10.77 4.53
C TYR A 156 11.15 11.31 3.19
N LEU A 157 12.14 12.21 3.22
CA LEU A 157 12.75 12.77 2.01
C LEU A 157 13.44 11.70 1.15
N LYS A 158 14.12 10.73 1.77
CA LYS A 158 14.75 9.61 1.05
C LYS A 158 13.72 8.69 0.40
N ILE A 159 12.64 8.34 1.11
CA ILE A 159 11.53 7.56 0.56
C ILE A 159 10.87 8.31 -0.60
N GLY A 160 10.56 9.59 -0.42
CA GLY A 160 9.97 10.42 -1.46
C GLY A 160 10.89 10.62 -2.67
N LEU A 161 12.21 10.65 -2.47
CA LEU A 161 13.17 10.67 -3.57
C LEU A 161 13.19 9.32 -4.32
N LEU A 162 13.22 8.19 -3.60
CA LEU A 162 13.19 6.85 -4.19
C LEU A 162 11.94 6.65 -5.06
N LEU A 163 10.76 7.00 -4.54
CA LEU A 163 9.50 6.88 -5.27
C LEU A 163 9.44 7.79 -6.50
N ARG A 164 9.97 9.01 -6.42
CA ARG A 164 10.06 9.93 -7.57
C ARG A 164 11.01 9.42 -8.65
N ILE A 165 12.16 8.85 -8.27
CA ILE A 165 13.10 8.24 -9.22
C ILE A 165 12.44 7.04 -9.89
N GLY A 166 11.79 6.15 -9.13
CA GLY A 166 11.04 5.02 -9.68
C GLY A 166 9.96 5.46 -10.67
N ALA A 167 9.14 6.44 -10.29
CA ALA A 167 8.11 7.03 -11.16
C ALA A 167 8.69 7.64 -12.45
N PHE A 168 9.83 8.33 -12.34
CA PHE A 168 10.52 8.91 -13.50
C PHE A 168 11.04 7.83 -14.45
N ILE A 169 11.65 6.76 -13.92
CA ILE A 169 12.12 5.64 -14.74
C ILE A 169 10.92 4.94 -15.41
N MET A 170 9.82 4.71 -14.68
CA MET A 170 8.58 4.17 -15.24
C MET A 170 8.06 5.01 -16.42
N PHE A 171 8.13 6.34 -16.31
CA PHE A 171 7.76 7.25 -17.40
C PHE A 171 8.64 7.08 -18.64
N LEU A 172 9.96 6.88 -18.47
CA LEU A 172 10.87 6.63 -19.61
C LEU A 172 10.58 5.31 -20.32
N VAL A 173 10.19 4.26 -19.58
CA VAL A 173 9.93 2.92 -20.13
C VAL A 173 8.44 2.65 -20.41
N ARG A 174 7.59 3.68 -20.43
CA ARG A 174 6.12 3.57 -20.51
C ARG A 174 5.59 2.73 -21.67
N HIS A 175 6.35 2.62 -22.77
CA HIS A 175 5.94 1.89 -23.98
C HIS A 175 6.22 0.37 -23.89
N HIS A 176 6.95 -0.10 -22.88
CA HIS A 176 7.35 -1.49 -22.74
C HIS A 176 6.86 -2.06 -21.42
N VAL A 177 5.74 -2.81 -21.46
CA VAL A 177 5.10 -3.40 -20.27
C VAL A 177 6.07 -4.24 -19.44
N LEU A 178 6.91 -5.06 -20.08
CA LEU A 178 7.93 -5.86 -19.38
C LEU A 178 8.91 -5.01 -18.56
N LEU A 179 9.44 -3.94 -19.16
CA LEU A 179 10.38 -3.04 -18.48
C LEU A 179 9.66 -2.27 -17.38
N LEU A 180 8.43 -1.82 -17.64
CA LEU A 180 7.59 -1.15 -16.65
C LEU A 180 7.40 -2.04 -15.40
N SER A 181 7.04 -3.31 -15.59
CA SER A 181 6.85 -4.26 -14.48
C SER A 181 8.14 -4.55 -13.72
N LEU A 182 9.29 -4.59 -14.41
CA LEU A 182 10.60 -4.75 -13.78
C LEU A 182 10.96 -3.52 -12.93
N VAL A 183 10.73 -2.32 -13.45
CA VAL A 183 10.95 -1.06 -12.71
C VAL A 183 10.01 -0.98 -11.50
N LEU A 184 8.75 -1.40 -11.64
CA LEU A 184 7.81 -1.52 -10.53
C LEU A 184 8.37 -2.45 -9.45
N CYS A 185 8.73 -3.70 -9.80
CA CYS A 185 9.31 -4.66 -8.86
C CYS A 185 10.55 -4.13 -8.14
N THR A 186 11.49 -3.55 -8.87
CA THR A 186 12.74 -3.04 -8.29
C THR A 186 12.49 -1.85 -7.37
N THR A 187 11.59 -0.93 -7.74
CA THR A 187 11.23 0.22 -6.92
C THR A 187 10.53 -0.21 -5.62
N THR A 188 9.58 -1.12 -5.70
CA THR A 188 8.84 -1.60 -4.51
C THR A 188 9.70 -2.49 -3.63
N TRP A 189 10.58 -3.32 -4.21
CA TRP A 189 11.55 -4.12 -3.45
C TRP A 189 12.56 -3.25 -2.70
N THR A 190 13.15 -2.25 -3.37
CA THR A 190 14.10 -1.31 -2.73
C THR A 190 13.44 -0.49 -1.63
N TYR A 191 12.17 -0.09 -1.80
CA TYR A 191 11.37 0.55 -0.76
C TYR A 191 11.25 -0.36 0.48
N ASN A 192 10.83 -1.60 0.28
CA ASN A 192 10.65 -2.57 1.37
C ASN A 192 11.97 -2.83 2.10
N TYR A 193 13.04 -3.07 1.35
CA TYR A 193 14.38 -3.31 1.91
C TYR A 193 14.86 -2.12 2.75
N TYR A 194 14.70 -0.90 2.23
CA TYR A 194 15.08 0.31 2.94
C TYR A 194 14.25 0.52 4.21
N TYR A 195 12.93 0.37 4.11
CA TYR A 195 12.00 0.53 5.24
C TYR A 195 12.31 -0.47 6.37
N LEU A 196 12.49 -1.75 6.03
CA LEU A 196 12.86 -2.80 6.98
C LEU A 196 14.22 -2.54 7.63
N THR A 197 15.20 -2.04 6.87
CA THR A 197 16.53 -1.70 7.40
C THR A 197 16.47 -0.54 8.38
N VAL A 198 15.72 0.52 8.07
CA VAL A 198 15.50 1.65 9.00
C VAL A 198 14.81 1.17 10.27
N ARG A 199 13.79 0.31 10.15
CA ARG A 199 13.09 -0.29 11.28
C ARG A 199 14.04 -1.12 12.15
N ARG A 200 14.86 -1.96 11.54
CA ARG A 200 15.86 -2.79 12.24
C ARG A 200 16.84 -1.93 13.04
N ARG A 201 17.43 -0.92 12.41
CA ARG A 201 18.37 0.02 13.07
C ARG A 201 17.73 0.73 14.26
N LYS A 202 16.45 1.09 14.16
CA LYS A 202 15.71 1.69 15.28
C LYS A 202 15.46 0.73 16.42
N ARG A 203 15.19 -0.56 16.16
CA ARG A 203 15.07 -1.57 17.23
C ARG A 203 16.40 -1.79 17.93
N GLU A 204 17.49 -1.89 17.18
CA GLU A 204 18.86 -2.04 17.70
C GLU A 204 19.27 -0.82 18.54
N TYR A 205 19.01 0.40 18.06
CA TYR A 205 19.28 1.64 18.82
C TYR A 205 18.56 1.70 20.17
N HIS A 206 17.31 1.20 20.23
CA HIS A 206 16.52 1.19 21.46
C HIS A 206 16.68 -0.11 22.27
N ASN A 207 17.66 -0.96 21.96
CA ASN A 207 17.93 -2.24 22.63
C ASN A 207 16.70 -3.14 22.81
N ILE A 208 15.76 -3.11 21.85
CA ILE A 208 14.54 -3.91 21.93
C ILE A 208 14.89 -5.34 21.51
N PRO A 209 14.76 -6.36 22.39
CA PRO A 209 15.08 -7.72 22.04
C PRO A 209 14.27 -8.18 20.82
N HIS A 210 14.86 -9.08 20.03
CA HIS A 210 14.09 -9.77 19.01
C HIS A 210 12.94 -10.52 19.69
N PRO A 211 11.71 -10.48 19.12
CA PRO A 211 10.64 -11.31 19.64
C PRO A 211 11.14 -12.76 19.61
N ASP A 212 11.21 -13.38 20.78
CA ASP A 212 11.61 -14.79 20.88
C ASP A 212 10.52 -15.61 20.19
N PRO A 213 10.81 -16.34 19.10
CA PRO A 213 9.80 -17.12 18.39
C PRO A 213 9.17 -18.22 19.26
N ARG A 214 9.76 -18.53 20.42
CA ARG A 214 9.22 -19.49 21.40
C ARG A 214 8.27 -18.84 22.41
N LYS A 215 8.26 -17.51 22.51
CA LYS A 215 7.35 -16.76 23.38
C LYS A 215 6.31 -16.08 22.51
N ASN A 216 5.08 -16.61 22.54
CA ASN A 216 3.92 -16.01 21.87
C ASN A 216 3.45 -14.76 22.63
N LEU A 217 4.33 -13.76 22.73
CA LEU A 217 3.99 -12.41 23.16
C LEU A 217 3.28 -11.76 21.97
N ARG A 218 1.99 -12.05 21.85
CA ARG A 218 1.11 -11.25 20.99
C ARG A 218 0.95 -9.92 21.70
N ASP A 219 1.50 -8.85 21.15
CA ASP A 219 1.31 -7.46 21.63
C ASP A 219 -0.16 -6.98 21.48
N PHE A 220 -1.13 -7.91 21.45
CA PHE A 220 -2.54 -7.71 21.08
C PHE A 220 -3.51 -8.05 22.24
N SER A 221 -3.06 -8.06 23.49
CA SER A 221 -3.98 -8.06 24.64
C SER A 221 -4.17 -6.64 25.17
#